data_AF-A0A540WHD6-F1
#
_entry.id   AF-A0A540WHD6-F1
#
_cell.length_a   1.000
_cell.length_b   1.000
_cell.length_c   1.000
_cell.angle_alpha   90.00
_cell.angle_beta   90.00
_cell.angle_gamma   90.00
#
_symmetry.space_group_name_H-M   'P 1'
#
loop_
_entity.id
_entity.type
_entity.pdbx_description
1 polymer ?
#
loop_
_entity_poly.entity_id
_entity_poly.type
_entity_poly.pdbx_seq_one_letter_code
_entity_poly.pdbx_strand_id
1 'polypeptide(L)'
;PLDVAAALDLRTGESVFHAVCVHREDGMPVQLEDRYVNPRAVPQFGAQDFTRMQPSEYLVRNVPFDQLEHVVDAVLPTAEQARLLDMAGGDPCLLLTRRTWSRGMPVTLVRCLHPGSRYRLGSRIRADGHPLVG
;
A
#
# COMPACT_ATOMS: atom_id res chain seq x y z
N PRO A 1 1.80 10.35 -11.90
CA PRO A 1 0.61 11.12 -11.44
C PRO A 1 1.03 12.25 -10.49
N LEU A 2 0.34 13.40 -10.46
CA LEU A 2 0.77 14.57 -9.65
C LEU A 2 0.72 14.28 -8.14
N ASP A 3 -0.31 13.56 -7.71
CA ASP A 3 -0.48 13.06 -6.34
C ASP A 3 0.67 12.13 -5.92
N VAL A 4 1.16 11.27 -6.82
CA VAL A 4 2.32 10.40 -6.56
C VAL A 4 3.60 11.22 -6.41
N ALA A 5 3.81 12.21 -7.28
CA ALA A 5 4.97 13.08 -7.21
C ALA A 5 4.99 13.85 -5.88
N ALA A 6 3.86 14.43 -5.48
CA ALA A 6 3.71 15.10 -4.20
C ALA A 6 3.91 14.14 -3.00
N ALA A 7 3.36 12.93 -3.06
CA ALA A 7 3.46 11.96 -1.97
C ALA A 7 4.88 11.41 -1.77
N LEU A 8 5.69 11.37 -2.83
CA LEU A 8 7.06 10.85 -2.81
C LEU A 8 8.15 11.93 -2.81
N ASP A 9 7.76 13.21 -2.71
CA ASP A 9 8.66 14.37 -2.80
C ASP A 9 9.54 14.33 -4.07
N LEU A 10 8.90 14.00 -5.19
CA LEU A 10 9.52 13.97 -6.51
C LEU A 10 9.10 15.19 -7.33
N ARG A 11 10.00 15.73 -8.15
CA ARG A 11 9.62 16.76 -9.13
C ARG A 11 8.82 16.15 -10.26
N THR A 12 7.91 16.92 -10.84
CA THR A 12 7.23 16.53 -12.07
C THR A 12 8.25 16.20 -13.16
N GLY A 13 8.13 15.01 -13.74
CA GLY A 13 9.06 14.48 -14.76
C GLY A 13 10.14 13.56 -14.20
N GLU A 14 10.32 13.46 -12.87
CA GLU A 14 11.19 12.43 -12.29
C GLU A 14 10.58 11.03 -12.44
N SER A 15 11.46 10.05 -12.62
CA SER A 15 11.06 8.65 -12.73
C SER A 15 10.70 8.07 -11.36
N VAL A 16 9.75 7.14 -11.37
CA VAL A 16 9.31 6.39 -10.19
C VAL A 16 9.15 4.92 -10.60
N PHE A 17 9.43 4.00 -9.69
CA PHE A 17 9.07 2.60 -9.93
C PHE A 17 7.58 2.42 -9.64
N HIS A 18 6.88 1.70 -10.52
CA HIS A 18 5.46 1.41 -10.39
C HIS A 18 5.22 -0.09 -10.53
N ALA A 19 4.51 -0.68 -9.58
CA ALA A 19 4.17 -2.09 -9.57
C ALA A 19 2.70 -2.27 -9.21
N VAL A 20 2.00 -3.12 -9.98
CA VAL A 20 0.61 -3.50 -9.72
C VAL A 20 0.56 -5.01 -9.51
N CYS A 21 -0.02 -5.44 -8.38
CA CYS A 21 -0.08 -6.85 -8.02
C CYS A 21 -1.48 -7.24 -7.54
N VAL A 22 -1.98 -8.38 -8.00
CA VAL A 22 -3.21 -8.99 -7.48
C VAL A 22 -2.83 -10.11 -6.53
N HIS A 23 -3.14 -9.93 -5.25
CA HIS A 23 -2.92 -10.96 -4.23
C HIS A 23 -4.11 -11.89 -4.18
N ARG A 24 -3.85 -13.19 -4.06
CA ARG A 24 -4.87 -14.25 -4.03
C ARG A 24 -4.75 -15.12 -2.79
N GLU A 25 -5.88 -15.49 -2.23
CA GLU A 25 -6.02 -16.52 -1.18
C GLU A 25 -6.90 -17.63 -1.75
N ASP A 26 -6.41 -18.87 -1.75
CA ASP A 26 -7.11 -20.04 -2.32
C ASP A 26 -7.66 -19.80 -3.74
N GLY A 27 -6.89 -19.06 -4.55
CA GLY A 27 -7.25 -18.70 -5.92
C GLY A 27 -8.18 -17.49 -6.05
N MET A 28 -8.81 -17.02 -4.98
CA MET A 28 -9.67 -15.84 -4.95
C MET A 28 -8.81 -14.56 -4.82
N PRO A 29 -8.93 -13.55 -5.71
CA PRO A 29 -8.29 -12.26 -5.49
C PRO A 29 -8.75 -11.67 -4.15
N VAL A 30 -7.89 -11.09 -3.32
CA VAL A 30 -8.29 -10.49 -2.03
C VAL A 30 -7.83 -9.04 -1.89
N GLN A 31 -6.81 -8.66 -2.65
CA GLN A 31 -6.24 -7.32 -2.62
C GLN A 31 -5.66 -6.98 -3.99
N LEU A 32 -5.91 -5.76 -4.44
CA LEU A 32 -5.20 -5.14 -5.54
C LEU A 32 -4.22 -4.12 -4.95
N GLU A 33 -2.93 -4.39 -5.12
CA GLU A 33 -1.85 -3.50 -4.72
C GLU A 33 -1.44 -2.63 -5.91
N ASP A 34 -1.45 -1.32 -5.72
CA ASP A 34 -0.89 -0.31 -6.63
C ASP A 34 0.21 0.46 -5.89
N ARG A 35 1.47 0.19 -6.22
CA ARG A 35 2.65 0.65 -5.48
C ARG A 35 3.55 1.54 -6.32
N TYR A 36 3.96 2.65 -5.72
CA TYR A 36 4.99 3.54 -6.21
C TYR A 36 6.19 3.53 -5.24
N VAL A 37 7.40 3.46 -5.76
CA VAL A 37 8.65 3.44 -4.97
C VAL A 37 9.61 4.50 -5.49
N ASN A 38 10.15 5.30 -4.57
CA ASN A 38 11.12 6.32 -4.86
C ASN A 38 12.46 5.68 -5.29
N PRO A 39 12.93 5.86 -6.55
CA PRO A 39 14.17 5.24 -7.01
C PRO A 39 15.41 5.74 -6.28
N ARG A 40 15.36 6.93 -5.66
CA ARG A 40 16.46 7.46 -4.85
C ARG A 40 16.60 6.73 -3.52
N ALA A 41 15.49 6.27 -2.96
CA ALA A 41 15.48 5.50 -1.72
C ALA A 41 15.81 4.02 -1.97
N VAL A 42 15.33 3.46 -3.09
CA VAL A 42 15.44 2.02 -3.38
C VAL A 42 15.84 1.79 -4.84
N PRO A 43 17.08 2.11 -5.24
CA PRO A 43 17.48 2.10 -6.65
C PRO A 43 17.35 0.72 -7.28
N GLN A 44 17.49 -0.35 -6.50
CA GLN A 44 17.53 -1.72 -7.04
C GLN A 44 16.16 -2.38 -7.12
N PHE A 45 15.10 -1.66 -6.76
CA PHE A 45 13.73 -2.18 -6.74
C PHE A 45 13.29 -2.71 -8.11
N GLY A 46 13.58 -1.98 -9.20
CA GLY A 46 13.22 -2.39 -10.56
C GLY A 46 14.01 -3.59 -11.10
N ALA A 47 15.10 -4.01 -10.44
CA ALA A 47 15.90 -5.16 -10.84
C ALA A 47 15.45 -6.46 -10.15
N GLN A 48 14.46 -6.41 -9.26
CA GLN A 48 13.99 -7.57 -8.51
C GLN A 48 12.96 -8.38 -9.29
N ASP A 49 12.92 -9.68 -9.03
CA ASP A 49 11.90 -10.58 -9.55
C ASP A 49 10.73 -10.71 -8.56
N PHE A 50 9.66 -9.96 -8.83
CA PHE A 50 8.48 -9.95 -7.96
C PHE A 50 7.57 -11.18 -8.10
N THR A 51 7.90 -12.13 -8.98
CA THR A 51 7.22 -13.44 -9.01
C THR A 51 7.70 -14.37 -7.90
N ARG A 52 8.88 -14.09 -7.34
CA ARG A 52 9.53 -14.91 -6.30
C ARG A 52 9.49 -14.26 -4.91
N MET A 53 9.42 -12.93 -4.84
CA MET A 53 9.38 -12.17 -3.60
C MET A 53 8.40 -11.01 -3.77
N GLN A 54 7.54 -10.74 -2.80
CA GLN A 54 6.58 -9.65 -2.95
C GLN A 54 7.27 -8.28 -2.82
N PRO A 55 6.78 -7.22 -3.51
CA PRO A 55 7.30 -5.86 -3.35
C PRO A 55 7.36 -5.38 -1.90
N SER A 56 6.28 -5.63 -1.15
CA SER A 56 6.18 -5.31 0.28
C SER A 56 7.28 -5.99 1.10
N GLU A 57 7.53 -7.26 0.84
CA GLU A 57 8.53 -8.05 1.54
C GLU A 57 9.95 -7.57 1.22
N TYR A 58 10.25 -7.30 -0.06
CA TYR A 58 11.53 -6.75 -0.47
C TYR A 58 11.82 -5.42 0.24
N LEU A 59 10.85 -4.52 0.29
CA LEU A 59 11.04 -3.21 0.93
C LEU A 59 11.29 -3.35 2.44
N VAL A 60 10.51 -4.17 3.15
CA VAL A 60 10.68 -4.39 4.59
C VAL A 60 12.06 -4.99 4.91
N ARG A 61 12.58 -5.88 4.06
CA ARG A 61 13.88 -6.52 4.27
C ARG A 61 15.07 -5.60 3.98
N ASN A 62 14.92 -4.66 3.04
CA ASN A 62 16.06 -3.92 2.47
C ASN A 62 16.07 -2.43 2.82
N VAL A 63 14.95 -1.88 3.32
CA VAL A 63 14.81 -0.44 3.53
C VAL A 63 14.35 -0.17 4.96
N PRO A 64 15.20 0.44 5.82
CA PRO A 64 14.76 0.87 7.13
C PRO A 64 13.72 1.98 6.98
N PHE A 65 12.66 1.95 7.78
CA PHE A 65 11.68 3.04 7.86
C PHE A 65 11.52 3.47 9.31
N ASP A 66 11.32 4.76 9.53
CA ASP A 66 11.13 5.38 10.85
C ASP A 66 9.76 6.04 11.01
N GLN A 67 9.04 6.26 9.91
CA GLN A 67 7.68 6.78 9.91
C GLN A 67 6.78 5.95 8.99
N LEU A 68 5.54 5.76 9.45
CA LEU A 68 4.49 5.03 8.74
C LEU A 68 3.17 5.81 8.89
N GLU A 69 2.45 5.96 7.79
CA GLU A 69 1.10 6.52 7.76
C GLU A 69 0.15 5.55 7.08
N HIS A 70 -1.05 5.42 7.64
CA HIS A 70 -2.19 4.75 7.03
C HIS A 70 -3.37 5.70 6.94
N VAL A 71 -3.95 5.79 5.74
CA VAL A 71 -5.24 6.41 5.48
C VAL A 71 -6.16 5.34 4.94
N VAL A 72 -7.39 5.28 5.45
CA VAL A 72 -8.36 4.24 5.11
C VAL A 72 -9.62 4.91 4.61
N ASP A 73 -9.99 4.60 3.37
CA ASP A 73 -11.16 5.17 2.70
C ASP A 73 -12.15 4.06 2.32
N ALA A 74 -13.43 4.38 2.40
CA ALA A 74 -14.48 3.57 1.77
C ALA A 74 -14.72 4.10 0.35
N VAL A 75 -14.55 3.25 -0.65
CA VAL A 75 -14.62 3.64 -2.06
C VAL A 75 -15.38 2.60 -2.88
N LEU A 76 -15.86 3.00 -4.06
CA LEU A 76 -16.25 2.05 -5.10
C LEU A 76 -15.05 1.75 -6.00
N PRO A 77 -14.87 0.51 -6.47
CA PRO A 77 -13.82 0.19 -7.43
C PRO A 77 -14.12 0.82 -8.80
N THR A 78 -13.07 1.15 -9.54
CA THR A 78 -13.20 1.37 -10.99
C THR A 78 -13.53 0.05 -11.71
N ALA A 79 -14.00 0.13 -12.95
CA ALA A 79 -14.32 -1.07 -13.74
C ALA A 79 -13.12 -2.03 -13.88
N GLU A 80 -11.91 -1.49 -14.07
CA GLU A 80 -10.70 -2.31 -14.17
C GLU A 80 -10.33 -2.95 -12.83
N GLN A 81 -10.44 -2.21 -11.73
CA GLN A 81 -10.19 -2.76 -10.40
C GLN A 81 -11.18 -3.87 -10.04
N ALA A 82 -12.46 -3.69 -10.36
CA ALA A 82 -13.49 -4.70 -10.16
C ALA A 82 -13.20 -5.99 -10.96
N ARG A 83 -12.77 -5.84 -12.21
CA ARG A 83 -12.35 -6.96 -13.07
C ARG A 83 -11.14 -7.71 -12.50
N LEU A 84 -10.10 -6.99 -12.07
CA LEU A 84 -8.89 -7.58 -11.49
C LEU A 84 -9.18 -8.30 -10.17
N LEU A 85 -10.13 -7.79 -9.39
CA LEU A 85 -10.55 -8.36 -8.12
C LEU A 85 -11.64 -9.44 -8.28
N ASP A 86 -12.15 -9.69 -9.48
CA ASP A 86 -13.27 -10.62 -9.69
C ASP A 86 -14.45 -10.32 -8.74
N MET A 87 -14.94 -9.07 -8.82
CA MET A 87 -16.03 -8.56 -7.99
C MET A 87 -16.99 -7.69 -8.79
N ALA A 88 -18.19 -7.45 -8.24
CA ALA A 88 -19.13 -6.51 -8.83
C ALA A 88 -18.66 -5.06 -8.64
N GLY A 89 -18.85 -4.21 -9.67
CA GLY A 89 -18.45 -2.80 -9.60
C GLY A 89 -19.25 -1.95 -8.60
N GLY A 90 -20.40 -2.44 -8.13
CA GLY A 90 -21.22 -1.79 -7.11
C GLY A 90 -20.87 -2.16 -5.68
N ASP A 91 -19.98 -3.15 -5.47
CA ASP A 91 -19.61 -3.60 -4.15
C ASP A 91 -18.56 -2.64 -3.54
N PRO A 92 -18.73 -2.20 -2.28
CA PRO A 92 -17.80 -1.28 -1.65
C PRO A 92 -16.46 -1.95 -1.34
N CYS A 93 -15.39 -1.16 -1.45
CA CYS A 93 -14.04 -1.54 -1.10
C CYS A 93 -13.51 -0.69 0.07
N LEU A 94 -12.57 -1.28 0.82
CA LEU A 94 -11.67 -0.54 1.68
C LEU A 94 -10.38 -0.25 0.90
N LEU A 95 -10.04 1.03 0.76
CA LEU A 95 -8.77 1.47 0.20
C LEU A 95 -7.84 1.85 1.35
N LEU A 96 -6.81 1.05 1.58
CA LEU A 96 -5.72 1.39 2.49
C LEU A 96 -4.60 2.08 1.69
N THR A 97 -4.42 3.38 1.92
CA THR A 97 -3.26 4.11 1.44
C THR A 97 -2.19 4.10 2.53
N ARG A 98 -1.02 3.53 2.22
CA ARG A 98 0.13 3.46 3.12
C ARG A 98 1.30 4.25 2.55
N ARG A 99 1.92 5.07 3.39
CA ARG A 99 3.18 5.75 3.08
C ARG A 99 4.21 5.44 4.15
N THR A 100 5.47 5.29 3.73
CA THR A 100 6.60 5.10 4.65
C THR A 100 7.72 6.04 4.32
N TRP A 101 8.41 6.50 5.36
CA TRP A 101 9.60 7.34 5.24
C TRP A 101 10.78 6.71 5.95
N SER A 102 11.96 7.11 5.51
CA SER A 102 13.24 6.81 6.16
C SER A 102 13.99 8.12 6.34
N ARG A 103 14.19 8.56 7.59
CA ARG A 103 14.90 9.80 7.92
C ARG A 103 14.32 11.02 7.18
N GLY A 104 12.99 11.08 7.13
CA GLY A 104 12.24 12.12 6.44
C GLY A 104 12.13 11.98 4.91
N MET A 105 12.85 11.03 4.27
CA MET A 105 12.71 10.76 2.84
C MET A 105 11.55 9.79 2.58
N PRO A 106 10.56 10.15 1.72
CA PRO A 106 9.51 9.21 1.32
C PRO A 106 10.09 8.03 0.53
N VAL A 107 9.83 6.82 1.02
CA VAL A 107 10.33 5.57 0.42
C VAL A 107 9.32 5.01 -0.58
N THR A 108 8.06 4.86 -0.16
CA THR A 108 7.00 4.25 -0.98
C THR A 108 5.63 4.78 -0.60
N LEU A 109 4.76 4.83 -1.61
CA LEU A 109 3.33 5.02 -1.52
C LEU A 109 2.68 3.75 -2.07
N VAL A 110 1.80 3.12 -1.31
CA VAL A 110 1.03 1.98 -1.79
C VAL A 110 -0.45 2.16 -1.49
N ARG A 111 -1.26 1.76 -2.46
CA ARG A 111 -2.71 1.67 -2.36
C ARG A 111 -3.10 0.20 -2.40
N CYS A 112 -3.65 -0.29 -1.31
CA CYS A 112 -4.18 -1.63 -1.21
C CYS A 112 -5.70 -1.54 -1.24
N LEU A 113 -6.31 -1.90 -2.37
CA LEU A 113 -7.75 -1.95 -2.52
C LEU A 113 -8.25 -3.36 -2.17
N HIS A 114 -9.16 -3.42 -1.21
CA HIS A 114 -9.71 -4.67 -0.70
C HIS A 114 -11.24 -4.68 -0.81
N PRO A 115 -11.85 -5.75 -1.34
CA PRO A 115 -13.30 -5.85 -1.36
C PRO A 115 -13.86 -6.03 0.05
N GLY A 116 -14.85 -5.20 0.41
CA GLY A 116 -15.39 -5.15 1.77
C GLY A 116 -16.08 -6.45 2.21
N SER A 117 -16.48 -7.30 1.26
CA SER A 117 -17.08 -8.61 1.52
C SER A 117 -16.10 -9.64 2.12
N ARG A 118 -14.79 -9.44 1.95
CA ARG A 118 -13.76 -10.44 2.32
C ARG A 118 -12.54 -9.87 3.04
N TYR A 119 -12.54 -8.58 3.36
CA TYR A 119 -11.44 -7.94 4.10
C TYR A 119 -11.96 -7.07 5.23
N ARG A 120 -11.26 -7.12 6.36
CA ARG A 120 -11.51 -6.24 7.51
C ARG A 120 -10.18 -5.73 8.05
N LEU A 121 -10.07 -4.41 8.17
CA LEU A 121 -8.97 -3.78 8.88
C LEU A 121 -9.36 -3.53 10.33
N GLY A 122 -8.49 -3.93 11.26
CA GLY A 122 -8.70 -3.69 12.68
C GLY A 122 -7.39 -3.74 13.45
N SER A 123 -7.37 -3.07 14.60
CA SER A 123 -6.25 -3.12 15.55
C SER A 123 -6.79 -3.50 16.93
N ARG A 124 -6.04 -4.33 17.65
CA ARG A 124 -6.29 -4.63 19.06
C ARG A 124 -5.14 -4.07 19.87
N ILE A 125 -5.42 -2.99 20.59
CA ILE A 125 -4.43 -2.33 21.46
C ILE A 125 -4.68 -2.81 22.88
N ARG A 126 -3.64 -3.32 23.53
CA ARG A 126 -3.67 -3.51 24.99
C ARG A 126 -3.44 -2.15 25.61
N ALA A 127 -4.50 -1.56 26.15
CA ALA A 127 -4.39 -0.43 27.06
C ALA A 127 -4.38 -1.02 28.47
N ASP A 128 -3.20 -1.36 28.99
CA ASP A 128 -3.01 -1.58 30.42
C ASP A 128 -3.15 -0.25 31.15
N GLY A 129 -4.40 0.22 31.21
CA GLY A 129 -4.78 1.43 31.91
C GLY A 129 -4.58 1.25 33.40
N HIS A 130 -3.64 2.00 33.96
CA HIS A 130 -3.89 2.60 35.25
C HIS A 130 -4.77 3.84 35.01
N PRO A 131 -6.06 3.84 35.38
CA PRO A 131 -6.74 5.10 35.63
C PRO A 131 -6.19 5.63 36.96
N LEU A 132 -5.12 6.42 36.92
CA LEU A 132 -4.84 7.38 37.99
C LEU A 132 -5.60 8.64 37.55
N VAL A 133 -6.81 8.93 38.05
CA VAL A 133 -7.14 9.43 39.40
C VAL A 133 -6.01 10.30 39.95
N GLY A 134 -6.23 11.61 39.84
CA GLY A 134 -5.36 12.71 40.26
C GLY A 134 -5.81 13.99 39.58
#